data_AF-A0A9E5KN17-F1
#
_entry.id   AF-A0A9E5KN17-F1
#
_cell.length_a   1.000
_cell.length_b   1.000
_cell.length_c   1.000
_cell.angle_alpha   90.00
_cell.angle_beta   90.00
_cell.angle_gamma   90.00
#
_symmetry.space_group_name_H-M   'P 1'
#
loop_
_entity.id
_entity.type
_entity.pdbx_description
1 polymer ?
#
loop_
_entity_poly.entity_id
_entity_poly.type
_entity_poly.pdbx_seq_one_letter_code
_entity_poly.pdbx_strand_id
1 'polypeptide(L)'
;MLQAWLDGSFVPMSDAKISAFDAGFQHGIGLFETMAARHGRIFRGLEHMERMSESARILGLSDSLRAEALVDAAEATLAENSLEHARVRITLTGGDMNLLARTAAEVQHDPTILIHVQPPTPY
;
A
#
# COMPACT_ATOMS: atom_id res chain seq x y z
N MET A 1 5.31 18.85 4.09
CA MET A 1 4.85 18.23 2.83
C MET A 1 4.39 16.82 3.17
N LEU A 2 3.39 16.28 2.48
CA LEU A 2 2.90 14.93 2.79
C LEU A 2 3.96 13.88 2.45
N GLN A 3 4.07 12.85 3.27
CA GLN A 3 4.91 11.66 3.09
C GLN A 3 4.03 10.48 2.69
N ALA A 4 4.52 9.65 1.79
CA ALA A 4 3.96 8.34 1.49
C ALA A 4 4.91 7.26 2.03
N TRP A 5 4.35 6.14 2.47
CA TRP A 5 5.13 4.94 2.73
C TRP A 5 5.09 4.08 1.47
N LEU A 6 6.26 3.75 0.93
CA LEU A 6 6.42 2.95 -0.28
C LEU A 6 7.47 1.87 0.01
N ASP A 7 7.05 0.61 -0.07
CA ASP A 7 7.92 -0.58 0.07
C ASP A 7 8.89 -0.52 1.25
N GLY A 8 8.39 -0.13 2.43
CA GLY A 8 9.21 -0.09 3.65
C GLY A 8 9.79 1.28 4.01
N SER A 9 9.69 2.28 3.14
CA SER A 9 10.36 3.58 3.32
C SER A 9 9.41 4.76 3.18
N PHE A 10 9.67 5.83 3.94
CA PHE A 10 8.98 7.10 3.74
C PHE A 10 9.63 7.91 2.62
N VAL A 11 8.81 8.42 1.71
CA VAL A 11 9.21 9.30 0.63
C VAL A 11 8.27 10.50 0.55
N PRO A 12 8.77 11.71 0.17
CA PRO A 12 7.89 12.82 -0.13
C PRO A 12 6.86 12.40 -1.17
N MET A 13 5.59 12.82 -0.99
CA MET A 13 4.51 12.43 -1.90
C MET A 13 4.80 12.78 -3.37
N SER A 14 5.50 13.89 -3.62
CA SER A 14 5.93 14.31 -4.96
C SER A 14 6.96 13.37 -5.61
N ASP A 15 7.66 12.60 -4.79
CA ASP A 15 8.76 11.72 -5.20
C ASP A 15 8.34 10.25 -5.20
N ALA A 16 7.14 9.92 -4.68
CA ALA A 16 6.58 8.59 -4.72
C ALA A 16 6.34 8.14 -6.17
N LYS A 17 7.11 7.12 -6.59
CA LYS A 17 7.13 6.60 -7.97
C LYS A 17 7.15 5.09 -7.93
N ILE A 18 6.43 4.47 -8.86
CA ILE A 18 6.47 3.03 -9.11
C ILE A 18 7.09 2.78 -10.49
N SER A 19 7.45 1.52 -10.76
CA SER A 19 7.97 1.13 -12.06
C SER A 19 6.96 1.37 -13.18
N ALA A 20 7.46 1.73 -14.38
CA ALA A 20 6.64 1.74 -15.59
C ALA A 20 6.21 0.31 -16.02
N PHE A 21 6.86 -0.71 -15.47
CA PHE A 21 6.56 -2.14 -15.64
C PHE A 21 5.75 -2.72 -14.46
N ASP A 22 5.24 -1.88 -13.57
CA ASP A 22 4.40 -2.32 -12.47
C ASP A 22 3.10 -2.96 -13.02
N ALA A 23 2.76 -4.16 -12.56
CA ALA A 23 1.59 -4.91 -13.01
C ALA A 23 0.26 -4.17 -12.77
N GLY A 24 0.18 -3.39 -11.69
CA GLY A 24 -0.95 -2.55 -11.39
C GLY A 24 -1.10 -1.42 -12.42
N PHE A 25 0.02 -0.86 -12.88
CA PHE A 25 0.02 0.18 -13.91
C PHE A 25 -0.27 -0.38 -15.31
N GLN A 26 0.39 -1.48 -15.71
CA GLN A 26 0.28 -2.02 -17.07
C GLN A 26 -1.00 -2.82 -17.31
N HIS A 27 -1.50 -3.51 -16.27
CA HIS A 27 -2.55 -4.52 -16.42
C HIS A 27 -3.68 -4.40 -15.38
N GLY A 28 -3.61 -3.44 -14.46
CA GLY A 28 -4.60 -3.31 -13.39
C GLY A 28 -4.54 -4.45 -12.35
N ILE A 29 -3.43 -5.18 -12.29
CA ILE A 29 -3.25 -6.29 -11.35
C ILE A 29 -2.90 -5.72 -9.98
N GLY A 30 -3.89 -5.71 -9.09
CA GLY A 30 -3.74 -5.20 -7.73
C GLY A 30 -5.07 -5.10 -7.00
N LEU A 31 -5.00 -4.58 -5.79
CA LEU A 31 -6.17 -4.28 -4.94
C LEU A 31 -5.86 -3.09 -4.04
N PHE A 32 -6.88 -2.57 -3.36
CA PHE A 32 -6.69 -1.48 -2.41
C PHE A 32 -7.67 -1.56 -1.26
N GLU A 33 -7.31 -0.87 -0.18
CA GLU A 33 -8.21 -0.52 0.91
C GLU A 33 -8.29 0.99 1.08
N THR A 34 -9.41 1.47 1.61
CA THR A 34 -9.58 2.88 1.97
C THR A 34 -10.29 2.96 3.31
N MET A 35 -9.64 3.64 4.25
CA MET A 35 -10.05 3.73 5.64
C MET A 35 -10.18 5.19 6.06
N ALA A 36 -11.01 5.43 7.06
CA ALA A 36 -11.08 6.72 7.74
C ALA A 36 -10.17 6.72 8.96
N ALA A 37 -9.47 7.82 9.18
CA ALA A 37 -8.81 8.11 10.44
C ALA A 37 -9.53 9.27 11.15
N ARG A 38 -9.69 9.14 12.46
CA ARG A 38 -10.23 10.19 13.35
C ARG A 38 -9.42 10.23 14.63
N HIS A 39 -9.19 11.43 15.16
CA HIS A 39 -8.35 11.64 16.35
C HIS A 39 -6.97 10.94 16.23
N GLY A 40 -6.39 10.93 15.04
CA GLY A 40 -5.08 10.33 14.79
C GLY A 40 -5.05 8.80 14.87
N ARG A 41 -6.20 8.14 14.71
CA ARG A 41 -6.33 6.67 14.75
C ARG A 41 -7.13 6.16 13.56
N ILE A 42 -6.70 5.04 12.97
CA ILE A 42 -7.43 4.40 11.88
C ILE A 42 -8.61 3.61 12.45
N PHE A 43 -9.81 3.86 11.90
CA PHE A 43 -11.00 3.12 12.29
C PHE A 43 -10.99 1.72 11.68
N ARG A 44 -11.06 0.69 12.55
CA ARG A 44 -11.09 -0.73 12.15
C ARG A 44 -9.93 -1.14 11.23
N GLY A 45 -8.74 -0.63 11.51
CA GLY A 45 -7.56 -0.88 10.69
C GLY A 45 -7.25 -2.37 10.50
N LEU A 46 -7.33 -3.15 11.59
CA LEU A 46 -7.05 -4.59 11.54
C LEU A 46 -8.03 -5.34 10.64
N GLU A 47 -9.34 -5.10 10.79
CA GLU A 47 -10.36 -5.78 9.99
C GLU A 47 -10.24 -5.46 8.49
N HIS A 48 -9.83 -4.23 8.15
CA HIS A 48 -9.49 -3.86 6.77
C HIS A 48 -8.25 -4.60 6.27
N MET A 49 -7.18 -4.72 7.08
CA MET A 49 -5.95 -5.40 6.66
C MET A 49 -6.08 -6.92 6.61
N GLU A 50 -6.93 -7.52 7.45
CA GLU A 50 -7.30 -8.94 7.34
C GLU A 50 -8.04 -9.20 6.03
N ARG A 51 -9.03 -8.35 5.68
CA ARG A 51 -9.72 -8.44 4.39
C ARG A 51 -8.76 -8.28 3.21
N MET A 52 -7.83 -7.33 3.31
CA MET A 52 -6.82 -7.09 2.28
C MET A 52 -5.90 -8.30 2.10
N SER A 53 -5.42 -8.88 3.20
CA SER A 53 -4.51 -10.03 3.18
C SER A 53 -5.20 -11.28 2.60
N GLU A 54 -6.44 -11.54 3.01
CA GLU A 54 -7.23 -12.65 2.45
C GLU A 54 -7.55 -12.42 0.95
N SER A 55 -7.87 -11.19 0.55
CA SER A 55 -8.11 -10.86 -0.86
C SER A 55 -6.84 -11.04 -1.70
N ALA A 56 -5.68 -10.65 -1.18
CA ALA A 56 -4.39 -10.84 -1.86
C ALA A 56 -4.09 -12.33 -2.07
N ARG A 57 -4.37 -13.17 -1.06
CA ARG A 57 -4.25 -14.63 -1.13
C ARG A 57 -5.18 -15.23 -2.19
N ILE A 58 -6.46 -14.86 -2.19
CA ILE A 58 -7.46 -15.34 -3.16
C ILE A 58 -7.09 -14.95 -4.60
N LEU A 59 -6.56 -13.74 -4.78
CA LEU A 59 -6.16 -13.22 -6.09
C LEU A 59 -4.76 -13.71 -6.52
N GLY A 60 -4.05 -14.47 -5.69
CA GLY A 60 -2.70 -14.96 -5.98
C GLY A 60 -1.64 -13.85 -6.04
N LEU A 61 -1.87 -12.73 -5.36
CA LEU A 61 -0.96 -11.58 -5.32
C LEU A 61 0.13 -11.74 -4.25
N SER A 62 -0.21 -12.30 -3.09
CA SER A 62 0.76 -12.62 -2.03
C SER A 62 0.13 -13.50 -0.96
N ASP A 63 0.89 -14.49 -0.48
CA ASP A 63 0.53 -15.35 0.66
C ASP A 63 1.26 -14.93 1.95
N SER A 64 2.07 -13.87 1.90
CA SER A 64 2.99 -13.47 2.98
C SER A 64 2.63 -12.16 3.67
N LEU A 65 1.54 -11.51 3.25
CA LEU A 65 1.06 -10.28 3.88
C LEU A 65 0.58 -10.58 5.31
N ARG A 66 1.09 -9.80 6.27
CA ARG A 66 0.67 -9.86 7.66
C ARG A 66 -0.18 -8.63 7.97
N ALA A 67 -1.43 -8.86 8.36
CA ALA A 67 -2.39 -7.79 8.59
C ALA A 67 -1.90 -6.77 9.63
N GLU A 68 -1.31 -7.25 10.73
CA GLU A 68 -0.77 -6.41 11.81
C GLU A 68 0.36 -5.50 11.31
N ALA A 69 1.27 -6.03 10.50
CA ALA A 69 2.35 -5.23 9.93
C ALA A 69 1.84 -4.15 8.96
N LEU A 70 0.78 -4.44 8.21
CA LEU A 70 0.12 -3.45 7.35
C LEU A 70 -0.60 -2.37 8.16
N VAL A 71 -1.21 -2.74 9.30
CA VAL A 71 -1.79 -1.77 10.24
C VAL A 71 -0.70 -0.85 10.80
N ASP A 72 0.41 -1.42 11.26
CA ASP A 72 1.53 -0.65 11.81
C ASP A 72 2.08 0.35 10.78
N ALA A 73 2.26 -0.08 9.53
CA ALA A 73 2.71 0.78 8.44
C ALA A 73 1.69 1.89 8.13
N ALA A 74 0.38 1.59 8.17
CA ALA A 74 -0.67 2.56 7.93
C ALA A 74 -0.78 3.61 9.04
N GLU A 75 -0.71 3.18 10.31
CA GLU A 75 -0.70 4.07 11.48
C GLU A 75 0.58 4.92 11.52
N ALA A 76 1.73 4.34 11.18
CA ALA A 76 2.99 5.09 11.05
C ALA A 76 2.89 6.17 9.94
N THR A 77 2.27 5.84 8.81
CA THR A 77 2.04 6.82 7.72
C THR A 77 1.13 7.95 8.15
N LEU A 78 0.07 7.65 8.92
CA LEU A 78 -0.80 8.68 9.48
C LEU A 78 -0.05 9.61 10.44
N ALA A 79 0.74 9.03 11.35
CA ALA A 79 1.52 9.75 12.34
C ALA A 79 2.60 10.65 11.70
N GLU A 80 3.33 10.14 10.71
CA GLU A 80 4.36 10.87 9.96
C GLU A 80 3.80 12.15 9.31
N ASN A 81 2.53 12.12 8.91
CA ASN A 81 1.85 13.24 8.29
C ASN A 81 1.11 14.16 9.28
N SER A 82 1.08 13.82 10.57
CA SER A 82 0.46 14.61 11.65
C SER A 82 -1.02 14.97 11.36
N LEU A 83 -1.79 14.06 10.75
CA LEU A 83 -3.21 14.28 10.46
C LEU A 83 -4.10 13.64 11.52
N GLU A 84 -5.00 14.41 12.11
CA GLU A 84 -6.00 13.87 13.04
C GLU A 84 -7.23 13.29 12.34
N HIS A 85 -7.62 13.90 11.22
CA HIS A 85 -8.71 13.46 10.36
C HIS A 85 -8.15 13.22 8.97
N ALA A 86 -8.28 11.99 8.47
CA ALA A 86 -7.71 11.64 7.17
C ALA A 86 -8.47 10.51 6.48
N ARG A 87 -8.31 10.45 5.16
CA ARG A 87 -8.53 9.25 4.37
C ARG A 87 -7.18 8.56 4.23
N VAL A 88 -7.08 7.32 4.70
CA VAL A 88 -5.89 6.46 4.56
C VAL A 88 -6.16 5.48 3.43
N ARG A 89 -5.23 5.39 2.48
CA ARG A 89 -5.31 4.44 1.37
C ARG A 89 -4.05 3.63 1.31
N ILE A 90 -4.22 2.32 1.29
CA ILE A 90 -3.17 1.35 0.98
C ILE A 90 -3.50 0.72 -0.37
N THR A 91 -2.52 0.65 -1.26
CA THR A 91 -2.64 0.05 -2.59
C THR A 91 -1.55 -0.99 -2.73
N LEU A 92 -1.95 -2.19 -3.16
CA LEU A 92 -1.04 -3.29 -3.46
C LEU A 92 -1.16 -3.63 -4.94
N THR A 93 -0.04 -3.77 -5.63
CA THR A 93 0.02 -4.21 -7.02
C THR A 93 0.79 -5.52 -7.13
N GLY A 94 0.73 -6.16 -8.30
CA GLY A 94 1.55 -7.33 -8.62
C GLY A 94 3.05 -7.07 -8.74
N GLY A 95 3.54 -5.85 -8.47
CA GLY A 95 4.96 -5.53 -8.50
C GLY A 95 5.51 -5.25 -9.90
N ASP A 96 6.83 -5.00 -9.97
CA ASP A 96 7.56 -4.83 -11.22
C ASP A 96 7.71 -6.19 -11.95
N MET A 97 7.17 -6.26 -13.17
CA MET A 97 7.23 -7.46 -14.02
C MET A 97 8.25 -7.38 -15.15
N ASN A 98 9.22 -6.46 -15.10
CA ASN A 98 10.21 -6.28 -16.16
C ASN A 98 11.05 -7.56 -16.39
N LEU A 99 10.70 -8.31 -17.44
CA LEU A 99 11.33 -9.58 -17.79
C LEU A 99 12.77 -9.43 -18.30
N LEU A 100 13.18 -8.24 -18.75
CA LEU A 100 14.52 -8.00 -19.29
C LEU A 100 15.59 -7.86 -18.20
N ALA A 101 15.18 -7.51 -16.97
CA ALA A 101 16.09 -7.35 -15.84
C ALA A 101 16.39 -8.67 -15.12
N ARG A 102 15.75 -9.79 -15.52
CA ARG A 102 15.68 -11.01 -14.70
C ARG A 102 16.69 -12.07 -15.11
N THR A 103 17.29 -12.70 -14.11
CA THR A 103 17.90 -14.03 -14.26
C THR A 103 16.87 -15.11 -13.90
N ALA A 104 17.02 -16.32 -14.44
CA ALA A 104 16.06 -17.42 -14.26
C ALA A 104 15.80 -17.86 -12.80
N ALA A 105 16.55 -17.32 -11.82
CA ALA A 105 16.43 -17.63 -10.40
C ALA A 105 15.49 -16.68 -9.62
N GLU A 106 15.11 -15.52 -10.17
CA GLU A 106 14.32 -14.50 -9.49
C GLU A 106 12.85 -14.55 -9.95
N VAL A 107 12.21 -15.72 -9.85
CA VAL A 107 10.84 -15.92 -10.37
C VAL A 107 9.76 -15.33 -9.42
N GLN A 108 10.11 -15.03 -8.17
CA GLN A 108 9.19 -14.46 -7.19
C GLN A 108 9.16 -12.93 -7.31
N HIS A 109 7.99 -12.38 -7.67
CA HIS A 109 7.75 -10.95 -7.67
C HIS A 109 7.24 -10.53 -6.30
N ASP A 110 7.92 -9.58 -5.65
CA ASP A 110 7.38 -8.94 -4.47
C ASP A 110 6.34 -7.90 -4.91
N PRO A 111 5.16 -7.85 -4.27
CA PRO A 111 4.15 -6.86 -4.58
C PRO A 111 4.64 -5.45 -4.23
N THR A 112 4.28 -4.44 -5.02
CA THR A 112 4.47 -3.03 -4.63
C THR A 112 3.39 -2.65 -3.63
N ILE A 113 3.75 -2.01 -2.52
CA ILE A 113 2.81 -1.52 -1.50
C ILE A 113 3.03 -0.02 -1.30
N LEU A 114 1.99 0.76 -1.61
CA LEU A 114 1.94 2.20 -1.39
C LEU A 114 0.88 2.53 -0.36
N ILE A 115 1.27 3.24 0.70
CA ILE A 115 0.36 3.85 1.68
C ILE A 115 0.47 5.36 1.57
N HIS A 116 -0.68 6.02 1.43
CA HIS A 116 -0.76 7.46 1.56
C HIS A 116 -1.96 7.88 2.39
N VAL A 117 -1.83 9.08 2.97
CA VAL A 117 -2.91 9.75 3.68
C VAL A 117 -3.17 11.10 3.06
N GLN A 118 -4.42 11.53 3.12
CA GLN A 118 -4.83 12.86 2.71
C GLN A 118 -5.92 13.37 3.65
N PRO A 119 -6.09 14.70 3.78
CA PRO A 119 -7.27 15.25 4.43
C PRO A 119 -8.56 14.64 3.84
N PRO A 120 -9.64 14.52 4.64
CA PRO A 120 -10.91 14.00 4.15
C PRO A 120 -11.40 14.88 3.01
N THR A 121 -11.87 14.28 1.91
CA THR A 121 -12.47 15.05 0.83
C THR A 121 -13.81 15.62 1.33
N PRO A 122 -14.00 16.95 1.33
CA PRO A 122 -15.31 17.53 1.56
C PRO A 122 -16.15 17.30 0.30
N TYR A 123 -17.23 16.53 0.43
CA TYR A 123 -18.29 16.45 -0.56
C TYR A 123 -19.55 17.12 0.01
#